data_AF-A0A7J7G5L9-F1
#
_entry.id   AF-A0A7J7G5L9-F1
#
_cell.length_a   1.000
_cell.length_b   1.000
_cell.length_c   1.000
_cell.angle_alpha   90.00
_cell.angle_beta   90.00
_cell.angle_gamma   90.00
#
_symmetry.space_group_name_H-M   'P 1'
#
loop_
_entity.id
_entity.type
_entity.pdbx_description
1 polymer ?
#
loop_
_entity_poly.entity_id
_entity_poly.type
_entity_poly.pdbx_seq_one_letter_code
_entity_poly.pdbx_strand_id
1 'polypeptide(L)'
;MGIDFELNLITRLSCGGFVLATRLNHAVSDELGLVQFLKATVDKAKGSSSSPPRPMWQRELLKAREPPQITCALHHQYKDSGDHQSTTSVDMSDNNDTLHQSFFFGTKQMTAIFNHLPPPHLFHSSSTLQVLTAFLWR
;
A
#
# COMPACT_ATOMS: atom_id res chain seq x y z
N MET A 1 17.48 -14.70 17.71
CA MET A 1 16.01 -14.56 17.76
C MET A 1 15.60 -14.04 16.39
N GLY A 2 15.08 -14.91 15.52
CA GLY A 2 14.66 -14.52 14.18
C GLY A 2 13.43 -13.64 14.31
N ILE A 3 13.49 -12.42 13.81
CA ILE A 3 12.27 -11.64 13.62
C ILE A 3 11.59 -12.28 12.41
N ASP A 4 10.44 -12.92 12.63
CA ASP A 4 9.58 -13.34 11.53
C ASP A 4 9.11 -12.07 10.81
N PHE A 5 9.76 -11.77 9.69
CA PHE A 5 9.48 -10.59 8.88
C PHE A 5 8.10 -10.69 8.20
N GLU A 6 7.68 -11.92 7.91
CA GLU A 6 6.45 -12.21 7.20
C GLU A 6 5.82 -13.50 7.73
N LEU A 7 4.52 -13.45 8.03
CA LEU A 7 3.73 -14.62 8.40
C LEU A 7 2.65 -14.84 7.35
N ASN A 8 2.68 -16.02 6.73
CA ASN A 8 1.70 -16.45 5.75
C ASN A 8 0.77 -17.50 6.37
N LEU A 9 -0.53 -17.20 6.41
CA LEU A 9 -1.56 -18.11 6.86
C LEU A 9 -2.39 -18.58 5.67
N ILE A 10 -2.53 -19.89 5.52
CA ILE A 10 -3.38 -20.51 4.50
C ILE A 10 -4.59 -21.14 5.20
N THR A 11 -5.78 -20.65 4.87
CA THR A 11 -7.05 -21.23 5.35
C THR A 11 -7.76 -21.92 4.19
N ARG A 12 -7.95 -23.23 4.28
CA ARG A 12 -8.73 -23.98 3.29
C ARG A 12 -10.22 -23.86 3.58
N LEU A 13 -10.99 -23.52 2.57
CA LEU A 13 -12.44 -23.39 2.63
C LEU A 13 -13.11 -24.74 2.36
N SER A 14 -14.33 -24.91 2.87
CA SER A 14 -15.12 -26.15 2.68
C SER A 14 -15.39 -26.46 1.20
N CYS A 15 -15.50 -25.43 0.35
CA CYS A 15 -15.68 -25.57 -1.10
C CYS A 15 -14.41 -26.01 -1.86
N GLY A 16 -13.30 -26.24 -1.17
CA GLY A 16 -12.02 -26.62 -1.78
C GLY A 16 -11.14 -25.44 -2.21
N GLY A 17 -11.66 -24.21 -2.16
CA GLY A 17 -10.85 -22.99 -2.29
C GLY A 17 -9.96 -22.74 -1.08
N PHE A 18 -9.13 -21.69 -1.13
CA PHE A 18 -8.31 -21.26 0.00
C PHE A 18 -8.20 -19.74 0.07
N VAL A 19 -7.89 -19.24 1.26
CA VAL A 19 -7.54 -17.84 1.54
C VAL A 19 -6.08 -17.81 1.99
N LEU A 20 -5.29 -16.95 1.35
CA LEU A 20 -3.94 -16.61 1.81
C LEU A 20 -4.01 -15.25 2.50
N ALA A 21 -3.63 -15.21 3.77
CA ALA A 21 -3.48 -13.99 4.55
C ALA A 21 -2.01 -13.78 4.90
N THR A 22 -1.49 -12.59 4.61
CA THR A 22 -0.09 -12.23 4.87
C THR A 22 -0.04 -11.12 5.90
N ARG A 23 0.77 -11.30 6.94
CA ARG A 23 1.18 -10.22 7.84
C ARG A 23 2.62 -9.88 7.56
N LEU A 24 2.90 -8.59 7.43
CA LEU A 24 4.18 -8.05 7.02
C LEU A 24 4.58 -6.91 7.95
N ASN A 25 5.85 -6.84 8.31
CA ASN A 25 6.39 -5.61 8.89
C ASN A 25 6.54 -4.54 7.79
N HIS A 26 5.66 -3.54 7.83
CA HIS A 26 5.59 -2.47 6.81
C HIS A 26 6.87 -1.61 6.72
N ALA A 27 7.74 -1.63 7.75
CA ALA A 27 9.02 -0.93 7.72
C ALA A 27 10.05 -1.60 6.79
N VAL A 28 9.85 -2.88 6.47
CA VAL A 28 10.78 -3.65 5.66
C VAL A 28 10.37 -3.67 4.19
N SER A 29 9.07 -3.62 3.89
CA SER A 29 8.57 -3.58 2.52
C SER A 29 7.28 -2.80 2.42
N ASP A 30 7.09 -2.14 1.27
CA ASP A 30 5.83 -1.58 0.85
C ASP A 30 4.95 -2.65 0.17
N GLU A 31 3.76 -2.23 -0.27
CA GLU A 31 2.81 -3.08 -0.99
C GLU A 31 3.41 -3.63 -2.30
N LEU A 32 4.22 -2.85 -3.02
CA LEU A 32 4.85 -3.29 -4.26
C LEU A 32 5.87 -4.40 -4.02
N GLY A 33 6.67 -4.31 -2.95
CA GLY A 33 7.59 -5.36 -2.56
C GLY A 33 6.87 -6.65 -2.15
N LEU A 34 5.72 -6.54 -1.47
CA LEU A 34 4.86 -7.69 -1.15
C LEU A 34 4.33 -8.36 -2.43
N VAL A 35 3.83 -7.58 -3.40
CA VAL A 35 3.34 -8.11 -4.68
C VAL A 35 4.46 -8.83 -5.45
N GLN A 36 5.67 -8.28 -5.47
CA GLN A 36 6.83 -8.93 -6.09
C GLN A 36 7.17 -10.25 -5.41
N PHE A 37 7.15 -10.29 -4.07
CA PHE A 37 7.38 -11.50 -3.30
C PHE A 37 6.32 -12.58 -3.58
N LEU A 38 5.04 -12.21 -3.56
CA LEU A 38 3.94 -13.14 -3.85
C LEU A 38 4.04 -13.68 -5.28
N LYS A 39 4.38 -12.83 -6.26
CA LYS A 39 4.59 -13.26 -7.64
C LYS A 39 5.74 -14.27 -7.75
N ALA A 40 6.89 -13.97 -7.14
CA ALA A 40 8.03 -14.89 -7.11
C ALA A 40 7.68 -16.23 -6.44
N THR A 41 6.88 -16.20 -5.37
CA THR A 41 6.39 -17.40 -4.67
C THR A 41 5.49 -18.24 -5.59
N VAL A 42 4.57 -17.60 -6.31
CA VAL A 42 3.69 -18.27 -7.28
C VAL A 42 4.49 -18.87 -8.44
N ASP A 43 5.43 -18.13 -9.01
CA ASP A 43 6.26 -18.60 -10.13
C ASP A 43 7.10 -19.82 -9.71
N LYS A 44 7.66 -19.77 -8.49
CA LYS A 44 8.38 -20.91 -7.90
C LYS A 44 7.47 -22.10 -7.66
N ALA A 45 6.27 -21.89 -7.11
CA ALA A 45 5.30 -22.96 -6.88
C ALA A 45 4.81 -23.62 -8.18
N LYS A 46 4.76 -22.87 -9.28
CA LYS A 46 4.41 -23.36 -10.62
C LYS A 46 5.56 -24.08 -11.34
N GLY A 47 6.77 -24.10 -10.78
CA GLY A 47 7.95 -24.63 -11.44
C GLY A 47 8.40 -23.82 -12.65
N SER A 48 8.06 -22.52 -12.69
CA SER A 48 8.47 -21.64 -13.78
C SER A 48 10.00 -21.50 -13.84
N SER A 49 10.57 -21.56 -15.05
CA SER A 49 12.00 -21.29 -15.29
C SER A 49 12.32 -19.79 -15.38
N SER A 50 11.28 -18.94 -15.38
CA SER A 50 11.44 -17.49 -15.34
C SER A 50 12.00 -17.07 -13.99
N SER A 51 13.16 -16.41 -14.00
CA SER A 51 13.66 -15.75 -12.78
C SER A 51 12.77 -14.54 -12.51
N PRO A 52 12.11 -14.44 -11.34
CA PRO A 52 11.48 -13.19 -10.94
C PRO A 52 12.53 -12.08 -10.90
N PRO A 53 12.11 -10.79 -11.04
CA PRO A 53 13.01 -9.67 -10.85
C PRO A 53 13.74 -9.83 -9.52
N ARG A 54 15.07 -9.71 -9.53
CA ARG A 54 15.84 -9.86 -8.29
C ARG A 54 15.47 -8.69 -7.36
N PRO A 55 15.07 -8.96 -6.10
CA PRO A 55 14.87 -7.89 -5.15
C PRO A 55 16.18 -7.13 -4.94
N MET A 56 16.10 -5.80 -5.01
CA MET A 56 17.23 -4.92 -4.71
C MET A 56 17.26 -4.65 -3.20
N TRP A 57 18.20 -5.27 -2.50
CA TRP A 57 18.34 -5.12 -1.04
C TRP A 57 19.21 -3.93 -0.63
N GLN A 58 19.76 -3.19 -1.61
CA GLN A 58 20.72 -2.10 -1.41
C GLN A 58 20.04 -0.82 -0.86
N ARG A 59 19.47 -0.90 0.35
CA ARG A 59 18.80 0.24 1.01
C ARG A 59 19.74 1.42 1.25
N GLU A 60 21.04 1.18 1.28
CA GLU A 60 22.09 2.21 1.33
C GLU A 60 22.05 3.20 0.16
N LEU A 61 21.41 2.85 -0.97
CA LEU A 61 21.16 3.77 -2.08
C LEU A 61 20.17 4.89 -1.70
N LEU A 62 19.34 4.67 -0.68
CA LEU A 62 18.35 5.63 -0.17
C LEU A 62 18.91 6.50 0.97
N LYS A 63 20.24 6.53 1.16
CA LYS A 63 20.89 7.37 2.17
C LYS A 63 20.72 8.87 1.88
N ALA A 64 20.88 9.68 2.92
CA ALA A 64 20.90 11.13 2.78
C ALA A 64 22.06 11.61 1.88
N ARG A 65 21.92 12.82 1.34
CA ARG A 65 23.02 13.51 0.65
C ARG A 65 24.09 13.91 1.67
N GLU A 66 25.33 14.03 1.19
CA GLU A 66 26.47 14.48 1.98
C GLU A 66 27.09 15.74 1.34
N PRO A 67 26.95 16.94 1.95
CA PRO A 67 26.19 17.21 3.18
C PRO A 67 24.66 17.15 2.94
N PRO A 68 23.84 16.98 4.00
CA PRO A 68 22.38 17.05 3.88
C PRO A 68 21.92 18.39 3.30
N GLN A 69 21.00 18.34 2.32
CA GLN A 69 20.45 19.54 1.67
C GLN A 69 18.92 19.53 1.80
N ILE A 70 18.38 20.44 2.61
CA ILE A 70 16.95 20.63 2.78
C ILE A 70 16.49 21.71 1.78
N THR A 71 15.69 21.33 0.78
CA THR A 71 15.20 22.24 -0.26
C THR A 71 13.75 22.69 -0.05
N CYS A 72 13.01 22.04 0.85
CA CYS A 72 11.65 22.42 1.21
C CYS A 72 11.63 22.94 2.65
N ALA A 73 11.14 24.17 2.86
CA ALA A 73 11.12 24.79 4.18
C ALA A 73 10.11 24.13 5.13
N LEU A 74 9.05 23.50 4.61
CA LEU A 74 8.00 22.88 5.40
C LEU A 74 7.70 21.46 4.91
N HIS A 75 8.15 20.48 5.69
CA HIS A 75 7.85 19.08 5.47
C HIS A 75 6.67 18.65 6.34
N HIS A 76 5.44 18.74 5.81
CA HIS A 76 4.22 18.37 6.54
C HIS A 76 4.22 16.94 7.09
N GLN A 77 4.95 16.02 6.45
CA GLN A 77 5.13 14.64 6.91
C GLN A 77 5.87 14.51 8.25
N TYR A 78 6.60 15.55 8.66
CA TYR A 78 7.32 15.62 9.93
C TYR A 78 6.72 16.67 10.86
N LYS A 79 5.53 17.22 10.53
CA LYS A 79 4.85 18.15 11.42
C LYS A 79 4.46 17.38 12.68
N ASP A 80 5.01 17.81 13.81
CA ASP A 80 4.67 17.25 15.11
C ASP A 80 3.17 17.50 15.35
N SER A 81 2.39 16.41 15.36
CA SER A 81 1.01 16.45 15.81
C SER A 81 1.09 16.68 17.30
N GLY A 82 0.94 17.94 17.73
CA GLY A 82 1.16 18.40 19.11
C GLY A 82 0.22 17.79 20.16
N ASP A 83 0.27 16.47 20.32
CA ASP A 83 -0.30 15.72 21.42
C ASP A 83 0.71 14.66 21.85
N HIS A 84 1.19 14.81 23.08
CA HIS A 84 1.93 13.79 23.80
C HIS A 84 1.01 12.60 24.13
N GLN A 85 0.58 11.84 23.12
CA GLN A 85 0.26 10.43 23.26
C GLN A 85 1.25 9.65 22.41
N SER A 86 2.28 9.19 23.10
CA SER A 86 3.23 8.15 22.72
C SER A 86 2.70 7.21 21.62
N THR A 87 3.37 7.25 20.47
CA THR A 87 3.20 6.39 19.27
C THR A 87 3.54 4.90 19.51
N THR A 88 3.18 4.34 20.66
CA THR A 88 3.38 2.92 20.96
C THR A 88 2.20 2.32 21.73
N SER A 89 1.00 2.71 21.30
CA SER A 89 -0.20 1.89 21.43
C SER A 89 -1.24 2.51 20.50
N VAL A 90 -1.37 1.99 19.29
CA VAL A 90 -2.70 2.00 18.66
C VAL A 90 -3.55 1.23 19.64
N ASP A 91 -4.30 1.98 20.44
CA ASP A 91 -5.22 1.45 21.41
C ASP A 91 -6.20 0.57 20.62
N MET A 92 -6.01 -0.75 20.68
CA MET A 92 -6.90 -1.74 20.05
C MET A 92 -8.26 -1.81 20.77
N SER A 93 -8.54 -0.85 21.65
CA SER A 93 -9.81 -0.62 22.32
C SER A 93 -10.58 0.56 21.74
N ASP A 94 -10.48 0.81 20.44
CA ASP A 94 -11.47 1.63 19.77
C ASP A 94 -12.72 0.78 19.51
N ASN A 95 -13.56 0.75 20.54
CA ASN A 95 -14.96 0.35 20.51
C ASN A 95 -15.79 1.39 19.71
N ASN A 96 -15.32 1.72 18.51
CA ASN A 96 -16.03 2.55 17.55
C ASN A 96 -16.65 1.60 16.53
N ASP A 97 -17.98 1.66 16.37
CA ASP A 97 -18.79 0.94 15.37
C ASP A 97 -18.45 1.40 13.93
N THR A 98 -17.17 1.37 13.56
CA THR A 98 -16.73 1.68 12.21
C THR A 98 -17.04 0.48 11.33
N LEU A 99 -18.01 0.66 10.44
CA LEU A 99 -18.34 -0.35 9.44
C LEU A 99 -17.27 -0.36 8.34
N HIS A 100 -16.61 -1.49 8.17
CA HIS A 100 -15.73 -1.71 7.02
C HIS A 100 -16.57 -2.19 5.83
N GLN A 101 -16.66 -1.38 4.78
CA GLN A 101 -17.42 -1.70 3.57
C GLN A 101 -16.57 -1.51 2.32
N SER A 102 -16.68 -2.43 1.37
CA SER A 102 -16.04 -2.35 0.06
C SER A 102 -17.00 -1.81 -0.99
N PHE A 103 -16.50 -0.95 -1.87
CA PHE A 103 -17.23 -0.41 -3.02
C PHE A 103 -16.51 -0.79 -4.30
N PHE A 104 -17.27 -1.14 -5.33
CA PHE A 104 -16.72 -1.50 -6.63
C PHE A 104 -16.87 -0.35 -7.63
N PHE A 105 -15.74 0.11 -8.16
CA PHE A 105 -15.68 1.16 -9.19
C PHE A 105 -15.22 0.53 -10.51
N GLY A 106 -16.18 0.04 -11.29
CA GLY A 106 -15.94 -0.47 -12.63
C GLY A 106 -15.84 0.64 -13.67
N THR A 107 -15.66 0.25 -14.94
CA THR A 107 -15.52 1.18 -16.06
C THR A 107 -16.67 2.19 -16.13
N LYS A 108 -17.92 1.75 -15.94
CA LYS A 108 -19.09 2.64 -16.00
C LYS A 108 -19.07 3.71 -14.89
N GLN A 109 -18.79 3.29 -13.65
CA GLN A 109 -18.68 4.20 -12.51
C GLN A 109 -17.54 5.18 -12.71
N MET A 110 -16.38 4.70 -13.15
CA MET A 110 -15.24 5.56 -13.44
C MET A 110 -15.56 6.56 -14.54
N THR A 111 -16.12 6.15 -15.68
CA THR A 111 -16.52 7.09 -16.75
C THR A 111 -17.48 8.16 -16.24
N ALA A 112 -18.44 7.81 -15.39
CA ALA A 112 -19.33 8.79 -14.78
C ALA A 112 -18.57 9.78 -13.89
N ILE A 113 -17.67 9.31 -13.01
CA ILE A 113 -16.83 10.17 -12.16
C ILE A 113 -15.98 11.11 -13.02
N PHE A 114 -15.33 10.58 -14.06
CA PHE A 114 -14.50 11.36 -14.97
C PHE A 114 -15.30 12.45 -15.72
N ASN A 115 -16.55 12.16 -16.12
CA ASN A 115 -17.43 13.15 -16.77
C ASN A 115 -17.84 14.29 -15.84
N HIS A 116 -17.72 14.11 -14.52
CA HIS A 116 -17.99 15.13 -13.51
C HIS A 116 -16.75 15.94 -13.11
N LEU A 117 -15.62 15.83 -13.82
CA LEU A 117 -14.40 16.61 -13.57
C LEU A 117 -14.39 17.93 -14.38
N PRO A 118 -14.57 19.09 -13.74
CA PRO A 118 -14.23 20.38 -14.33
C PRO A 118 -12.77 20.78 -13.99
N PRO A 119 -11.98 21.35 -14.94
CA PRO A 119 -12.23 21.61 -16.37
C PRO A 119 -11.76 20.46 -17.31
N PRO A 120 -12.14 20.48 -18.60
CA PRO A 120 -11.95 19.36 -19.55
C PRO A 120 -10.49 18.88 -19.72
N HIS A 121 -9.50 19.74 -19.48
CA HIS A 121 -8.09 19.37 -19.61
C HIS A 121 -7.61 18.42 -18.50
N LEU A 122 -8.26 18.42 -17.33
CA LEU A 122 -7.91 17.51 -16.23
C LEU A 122 -8.25 16.06 -16.55
N PHE A 123 -9.22 15.82 -17.44
CA PHE A 123 -9.59 14.48 -17.88
C PHE A 123 -8.41 13.76 -18.54
N HIS A 124 -7.64 14.47 -19.36
CA HIS A 124 -6.52 13.88 -20.11
C HIS A 124 -5.21 13.82 -19.32
N SER A 125 -5.06 14.63 -18.27
CA SER A 125 -3.85 14.67 -17.45
C SER A 125 -3.95 13.90 -16.14
N SER A 126 -5.15 13.46 -15.74
CA SER A 126 -5.36 12.77 -14.46
C SER A 126 -5.40 11.25 -14.61
N SER A 127 -4.72 10.56 -13.69
CA SER A 127 -4.83 9.11 -13.54
C SER A 127 -6.13 8.70 -12.85
N THR A 128 -6.57 7.47 -13.08
CA THR A 128 -7.67 6.82 -12.35
C THR A 128 -7.53 6.96 -10.84
N LEU A 129 -6.31 6.78 -10.31
CA LEU A 129 -6.02 6.89 -8.89
C LEU A 129 -6.30 8.31 -8.37
N GLN A 130 -5.78 9.34 -9.03
CA GLN A 130 -5.99 10.73 -8.63
C GLN A 130 -7.47 11.10 -8.65
N VAL A 131 -8.19 10.70 -9.70
CA VAL A 131 -9.62 11.00 -9.86
C VAL A 131 -10.46 10.31 -8.79
N LEU A 132 -10.21 9.03 -8.55
CA LEU A 132 -10.94 8.27 -7.54
C LEU A 132 -10.64 8.80 -6.14
N THR A 133 -9.38 9.07 -5.81
CA THR A 133 -9.01 9.66 -4.51
C THR A 133 -9.65 11.02 -4.31
N ALA A 134 -9.65 11.89 -5.33
CA ALA A 134 -10.31 13.20 -5.25
C ALA A 134 -11.84 13.07 -5.08
N PHE A 135 -12.46 12.11 -5.76
CA PHE A 135 -13.89 11.83 -5.61
C PHE A 135 -14.25 11.34 -4.21
N LEU A 136 -13.44 10.45 -3.63
CA LEU A 136 -13.65 9.92 -2.27
C LEU A 136 -13.36 10.95 -1.17
N TRP A 137 -12.49 11.92 -1.45
CA TRP A 137 -12.15 12.98 -0.50
C TRP A 137 -13.27 14.01 -0.31
N ARG A 138 -14.10 14.23 -1.34
CA ARG A 138 -15.18 15.22 -1.33
C ARG A 138 -16.38 14.77 -0.52
#